data_AF-A0A452Y8J4-F1
#
_entry.id   AF-A0A452Y8J4-F1
#
_cell.length_a   1.000
_cell.length_b   1.000
_cell.length_c   1.000
_cell.angle_alpha   90.00
_cell.angle_beta   90.00
_cell.angle_gamma   90.00
#
_symmetry.space_group_name_H-M   'P 1'
#
loop_
_entity.id
_entity.type
_entity.pdbx_description
1 polymer ?
#
loop_
_entity_poly.entity_id
_entity_poly.type
_entity_poly.pdbx_seq_one_letter_code
_entity_poly.pdbx_strand_id
1 'polypeptide(L)'
;DDHFIGGPNFTLSLRPWCKLTHAGSDRLDHHVELELRGIPAQAWHLSTTEHLRGNNCWIERLHPDTRSRSNLAVFRLAAHTRDPARIRRHTVLEIMEATLSRI
;
A
#
# COMPACT_ATOMS: atom_id res chain seq x y z
N ASP A 1 -0.02 -20.68 26.18
CA ASP A 1 1.29 -21.21 25.79
C ASP A 1 1.82 -20.37 24.65
N ASP A 2 3.00 -19.76 24.82
CA ASP A 2 3.65 -18.98 23.76
C ASP A 2 4.44 -19.92 22.87
N HIS A 3 4.22 -19.82 21.56
CA HIS A 3 4.93 -20.65 20.59
C HIS A 3 6.21 -19.93 20.15
N PHE A 4 7.37 -20.51 20.42
CA PHE A 4 8.65 -19.91 20.07
C PHE A 4 9.19 -20.49 18.77
N ILE A 5 9.58 -19.62 17.83
CA ILE A 5 10.30 -19.98 16.60
C ILE A 5 11.72 -19.44 16.72
N GLY A 6 12.70 -20.34 16.75
CA GLY A 6 14.12 -19.99 16.78
C GLY A 6 14.74 -20.00 15.38
N GLY A 7 15.55 -18.98 15.09
CA GLY A 7 16.47 -18.92 13.96
C GLY A 7 17.91 -18.71 14.44
N PRO A 8 18.91 -18.81 13.55
CA PRO A 8 20.33 -18.77 13.94
C PRO A 8 20.76 -17.49 14.68
N ASN A 9 20.07 -16.36 14.45
CA ASN A 9 20.36 -15.07 15.08
C ASN A 9 19.11 -14.37 15.66
N PHE A 10 17.98 -15.06 15.82
CA PHE A 10 16.77 -14.45 16.36
C PHE A 10 15.84 -15.48 16.99
N THR A 11 14.98 -15.01 17.90
CA THR A 11 13.88 -15.81 18.46
C THR A 11 12.59 -15.01 18.36
N LEU A 12 11.56 -15.61 17.78
CA LEU A 12 10.21 -15.05 17.71
C LEU A 12 9.34 -15.73 18.76
N SER A 13 8.60 -14.95 19.56
CA SER A 13 7.51 -15.46 20.39
C SER A 13 6.18 -15.16 19.71
N LEU A 14 5.44 -16.20 19.34
CA LEU A 14 4.10 -16.13 18.80
C LEU A 14 3.11 -16.40 19.92
N ARG A 15 2.39 -15.37 20.33
CA ARG A 15 1.31 -15.49 21.30
C ARG A 15 -0.01 -15.70 20.56
N PRO A 16 -0.94 -16.54 21.06
CA PRO A 16 -2.31 -16.55 20.58
C PRO A 16 -2.85 -15.12 20.57
N TRP A 17 -3.50 -14.70 19.49
CA TRP A 17 -4.01 -13.35 19.35
C TRP A 17 -4.96 -13.02 20.51
N CYS A 18 -4.47 -12.28 21.52
CA CYS A 18 -5.33 -11.68 22.52
C CYS A 18 -6.12 -10.59 21.79
N LYS A 19 -7.44 -10.79 21.62
CA LYS A 19 -8.36 -9.74 21.15
C LYS A 19 -8.12 -8.51 22.03
N LEU A 20 -7.37 -7.52 21.54
CA LEU A 20 -7.48 -6.16 22.04
C LEU A 20 -8.97 -5.80 21.88
N THR A 21 -9.57 -5.19 22.89
CA THR A 21 -10.91 -4.64 22.77
C THR A 21 -10.95 -3.77 21.51
N HIS A 22 -11.82 -4.12 20.56
CA HIS A 22 -11.95 -3.53 19.21
C HIS A 22 -10.96 -3.97 18.11
N ALA A 23 -10.08 -4.97 18.34
CA ALA A 23 -9.32 -5.56 17.24
C ALA A 23 -10.23 -6.38 16.31
N GLY A 24 -10.50 -5.83 15.12
CA GLY A 24 -11.07 -6.57 14.00
C GLY A 24 -10.00 -7.35 13.26
N SER A 25 -10.31 -8.59 12.87
CA SER A 25 -9.54 -9.30 11.84
C SER A 25 -10.29 -9.12 10.53
N ASP A 26 -9.58 -8.73 9.48
CA ASP A 26 -10.10 -8.76 8.12
C ASP A 26 -9.18 -9.61 7.25
N ARG A 27 -9.76 -10.29 6.27
CA ARG A 27 -9.02 -11.13 5.34
C ARG A 27 -8.87 -10.39 4.02
N LEU A 28 -7.64 -10.25 3.58
CA LEU A 28 -7.31 -9.66 2.29
C LEU A 28 -6.98 -10.79 1.30
N ASP A 29 -7.99 -11.61 1.01
CA ASP A 29 -7.85 -12.88 0.28
C ASP A 29 -7.52 -12.69 -1.21
N HIS A 30 -7.71 -11.48 -1.76
CA HIS A 30 -7.49 -11.22 -3.18
C HIS A 30 -6.20 -10.42 -3.40
N HIS A 31 -5.25 -11.02 -4.12
CA HIS A 31 -4.10 -10.33 -4.67
C HIS A 31 -4.47 -9.71 -6.04
N VAL A 32 -4.26 -8.41 -6.20
CA VAL A 32 -4.61 -7.65 -7.40
C VAL A 32 -3.45 -6.79 -7.87
N GLU A 33 -3.32 -6.66 -9.19
CA GLU A 33 -2.44 -5.68 -9.84
C GLU A 33 -3.26 -4.47 -10.27
N LEU A 34 -2.80 -3.28 -9.92
CA LEU A 34 -3.50 -2.02 -10.18
C LEU A 34 -2.66 -1.11 -11.07
N GLU A 35 -3.34 -0.49 -12.03
CA GLU A 35 -2.77 0.52 -12.92
C GLU A 35 -3.48 1.86 -12.71
N LEU A 36 -2.74 2.84 -12.21
CA LEU A 36 -3.23 4.19 -11.97
C LEU A 36 -2.71 5.11 -13.06
N ARG A 37 -3.61 5.90 -13.63
CA ARG A 37 -3.28 6.86 -14.69
C ARG A 37 -3.54 8.27 -14.21
N GLY A 38 -2.81 9.22 -14.79
CA GLY A 38 -2.94 10.65 -14.44
C GLY A 38 -2.24 11.05 -13.14
N ILE A 39 -1.35 10.20 -12.61
CA ILE A 39 -0.48 10.58 -11.49
C ILE A 39 0.61 11.51 -12.03
N PRO A 40 0.72 12.76 -11.54
CA PRO A 40 1.76 13.66 -12.00
C PRO A 40 3.13 13.26 -11.43
N ALA A 41 4.20 13.64 -12.13
CA ALA A 41 5.58 13.27 -11.79
C ALA A 41 5.99 13.62 -10.35
N GLN A 42 5.54 14.77 -9.84
CA GLN A 42 5.80 15.25 -8.48
C GLN A 42 5.14 14.39 -7.39
N ALA A 43 4.06 13.68 -7.71
CA ALA A 43 3.37 12.77 -6.81
C ALA A 43 3.73 11.30 -7.09
N TRP A 44 4.87 11.04 -7.74
CA TRP A 44 5.29 9.67 -8.06
C TRP A 44 6.05 9.03 -6.90
N HIS A 45 5.44 9.00 -5.72
CA HIS A 45 6.01 8.51 -4.48
C HIS A 45 5.13 7.43 -3.85
N LEU A 46 5.72 6.56 -3.02
CA LEU A 46 4.95 5.53 -2.31
C LEU A 46 3.90 6.15 -1.38
N SER A 47 4.18 7.31 -0.77
CA SER A 47 3.21 8.08 0.01
C SER A 47 1.97 8.49 -0.78
N THR A 48 2.05 8.61 -2.11
CA THR A 48 0.86 8.84 -2.95
C THR A 48 -0.07 7.63 -2.95
N THR A 49 0.47 6.42 -2.78
CA THR A 49 -0.35 5.22 -2.65
C THR A 49 -1.08 5.17 -1.30
N GLU A 50 -0.61 5.88 -0.28
CA GLU A 50 -1.32 6.03 1.00
C GLU A 50 -2.60 6.86 0.82
N HIS A 51 -2.61 7.83 -0.09
CA HIS A 51 -3.84 8.55 -0.47
C HIS A 51 -4.79 7.68 -1.29
N LEU A 52 -4.24 6.74 -2.07
CA LEU A 52 -5.02 5.69 -2.73
C LEU A 52 -5.60 4.67 -1.74
N ARG A 53 -4.98 4.56 -0.56
CA ARG A 53 -5.35 3.65 0.52
C ARG A 53 -6.66 4.12 1.16
N GLY A 54 -7.76 3.95 0.43
CA GLY A 54 -9.07 3.80 1.05
C GLY A 54 -9.08 2.51 1.89
N ASN A 55 -10.08 2.37 2.76
CA ASN A 55 -10.24 1.24 3.71
C ASN A 55 -10.29 -0.18 3.08
N ASN A 56 -10.06 -0.34 1.77
CA ASN A 56 -10.32 -1.57 1.04
C ASN A 56 -9.07 -2.25 0.47
N CYS A 57 -7.88 -1.63 0.52
CA CYS A 57 -6.65 -2.24 -0.02
C CYS A 57 -5.42 -2.04 0.87
N TRP A 58 -4.58 -3.06 0.91
CA TRP A 58 -3.24 -3.03 1.49
C TRP A 58 -2.21 -3.19 0.37
N ILE A 59 -1.28 -2.25 0.26
CA ILE A 59 -0.27 -2.26 -0.80
C ILE A 59 0.86 -3.21 -0.40
N GLU A 60 1.16 -4.19 -1.25
CA GLU A 60 2.27 -5.13 -1.04
C GLU A 60 3.57 -4.55 -1.61
N ARG A 61 3.53 -4.09 -2.88
CA ARG A 61 4.72 -3.60 -3.59
C ARG A 61 4.38 -2.69 -4.76
N LEU A 62 5.37 -1.87 -5.13
CA LEU A 62 5.36 -1.14 -6.39
C LEU A 62 6.05 -1.95 -7.50
N HIS A 63 5.55 -1.81 -8.72
CA HIS A 63 6.19 -2.39 -9.90
C HIS A 63 7.58 -1.74 -10.14
N PRO A 64 8.58 -2.49 -10.65
CA PRO A 64 9.90 -1.94 -10.96
C PRO A 64 9.87 -0.70 -11.85
N ASP A 65 9.02 -0.67 -12.89
CA ASP A 65 8.88 0.49 -13.80
C ASP A 65 8.39 1.75 -13.08
N THR A 66 7.50 1.58 -12.10
CA THR A 66 6.99 2.67 -11.28
C THR A 66 8.06 3.16 -10.30
N ARG A 67 8.86 2.24 -9.74
CA ARG A 67 10.00 2.60 -8.88
C ARG A 67 11.10 3.33 -9.64
N SER A 68 11.41 2.88 -10.85
CA SER A 68 12.45 3.48 -11.70
C SER A 68 12.03 4.80 -12.32
N ARG A 69 10.73 5.15 -12.24
CA ARG A 69 10.16 6.35 -12.89
C ARG A 69 10.42 6.41 -14.39
N SER A 70 10.64 5.25 -15.02
CA SER A 70 10.96 5.13 -16.45
C SER A 70 9.75 5.41 -17.35
N ASN A 71 8.55 5.09 -16.87
CA ASN A 71 7.29 5.37 -17.55
C ASN A 71 6.31 6.06 -16.59
N LEU A 72 6.13 7.37 -16.78
CA LEU A 72 5.22 8.19 -15.96
C LEU A 72 3.77 8.20 -16.50
N ALA A 73 3.44 7.38 -17.50
CA ALA A 73 2.06 7.26 -17.98
C ALA A 73 1.19 6.38 -17.08
N VAL A 74 1.78 5.38 -16.43
CA VAL A 74 1.07 4.40 -15.60
C VAL A 74 1.84 4.09 -14.32
N PHE A 75 1.19 4.32 -13.19
CA PHE A 75 1.69 3.95 -11.87
C PHE A 75 1.12 2.57 -11.51
N ARG A 76 1.98 1.56 -11.44
CA ARG A 76 1.63 0.14 -11.26
C ARG A 76 2.01 -0.35 -9.86
N LEU A 77 1.10 -1.06 -9.21
CA LEU A 77 1.33 -1.63 -7.88
C LEU A 77 0.55 -2.93 -7.68
N ALA A 78 1.07 -3.78 -6.80
CA ALA A 78 0.38 -4.96 -6.31
C ALA A 78 -0.20 -4.68 -4.92
N ALA A 79 -1.42 -5.13 -4.70
CA ALA A 79 -2.14 -4.93 -3.45
C ALA A 79 -2.99 -6.15 -3.10
N HIS A 80 -3.29 -6.28 -1.81
CA HIS A 80 -4.31 -7.17 -1.31
C HIS A 80 -5.60 -6.42 -1.01
N THR A 81 -6.73 -7.01 -1.34
CA THR A 81 -8.06 -6.45 -1.05
C THR A 81 -9.00 -7.53 -0.53
N ARG A 82 -10.00 -7.10 0.24
CA ARG A 82 -11.10 -7.98 0.66
C ARG A 82 -12.06 -8.30 -0.48
N ASP A 83 -12.25 -7.36 -1.41
CA ASP A 83 -13.17 -7.51 -2.54
C ASP A 83 -12.74 -6.57 -3.67
N PRO A 84 -12.25 -7.11 -4.80
CA PRO A 84 -11.85 -6.32 -5.96
C PRO A 84 -12.96 -5.41 -6.51
N ALA A 85 -14.24 -5.79 -6.35
CA ALA A 85 -15.37 -4.97 -6.82
C ALA A 85 -15.54 -3.68 -6.01
N ARG A 86 -14.98 -3.61 -4.80
CA ARG A 86 -15.03 -2.43 -3.92
C ARG A 86 -13.87 -1.46 -4.12
N ILE A 87 -12.96 -1.76 -5.03
CA ILE A 87 -11.87 -0.84 -5.39
C ILE A 87 -12.47 0.35 -6.16
N ARG A 88 -12.21 1.56 -5.67
CA ARG A 88 -12.64 2.78 -6.35
C ARG A 88 -11.89 2.89 -7.68
N ARG A 89 -12.64 3.08 -8.77
CA ARG A 89 -12.07 3.28 -10.11
C ARG A 89 -11.46 4.67 -10.30
N HIS A 90 -11.91 5.63 -9.49
CA HIS A 90 -11.44 7.01 -9.52
C HIS A 90 -11.26 7.51 -8.09
N THR A 91 -10.22 8.30 -7.87
CA THR A 91 -10.01 9.05 -6.62
C THR A 91 -9.43 10.42 -6.95
N VAL A 92 -9.72 11.40 -6.11
CA VAL A 92 -9.07 12.71 -6.19
C VAL A 92 -7.76 12.60 -5.43
N LEU A 93 -6.68 13.05 -6.05
CA LEU A 93 -5.36 13.16 -5.44
C LEU A 93 -5.04 14.64 -5.29
N GLU A 94 -5.04 15.13 -4.06
CA GLU A 94 -4.65 16.50 -3.75
C GLU A 94 -3.14 16.57 -3.59
N ILE A 95 -2.51 17.52 -4.29
CA ILE A 95 -1.06 17.67 -4.33
C ILE A 95 -0.77 19.13 -4.04
N MET A 96 0.06 19.38 -3.04
CA MET A 96 0.58 20.71 -2.78
C MET A 96 1.52 21.12 -3.90
N GLU A 97 1.30 22.27 -4.54
CA GLU A 97 2.32 22.79 -5.46
C GLU A 97 3.59 23.11 -4.67
N ALA A 98 4.74 22.64 -5.17
CA ALA A 98 6.01 23.12 -4.66
C ALA A 98 6.22 24.52 -5.24
N THR A 99 5.83 25.57 -4.50
CA THR A 99 6.28 26.92 -4.83
C THR A 99 7.80 26.94 -4.70
N LEU A 100 8.49 26.96 -5.84
CA LEU A 100 9.90 27.34 -5.89
C LEU A 100 10.00 28.75 -5.31
N SER A 101 10.43 28.85 -4.05
CA SER A 101 10.91 30.10 -3.47
C SER A 101 12.14 30.50 -4.27
N ARG A 102 11.92 31.34 -5.28
CA ARG A 102 12.95 31.97 -6.11
C ARG A 102 13.81 32.82 -5.19
N ILE A 103 15.01 32.32 -4.87
CA ILE A 103 16.10 33.09 -4.24
C ILE A 103 16.84 33.82 -5.34
#